data_AF-X1I4P2-F1
#
_entry.id   AF-X1I4P2-F1
#
_cell.length_a   1.000
_cell.length_b   1.000
_cell.length_c   1.000
_cell.angle_alpha   90.00
_cell.angle_beta   90.00
_cell.angle_gamma   90.00
#
_symmetry.space_group_name_H-M   'P 1'
#
loop_
_entity.id
_entity.type
_entity.pdbx_description
1 polymer ?
#
loop_
_entity_poly.entity_id
_entity_poly.type
_entity_poly.pdbx_seq_one_letter_code
_entity_poly.pdbx_strand_id
1 'polypeptide(L)' 'TTNKERTILLAESYRQAEKLKGDGDAGAIKIYAEAFEKDPEFYAFVRTLETYEKSLRKDTTIILPSDSEYFRYLNPRTK' A
#
# COMPACT_ATOMS: atom_id res chain seq x y z
N THR A 1 -34.58 1.27 -28.05
CA THR A 1 -33.58 2.32 -27.71
C THR A 1 -33.06 2.16 -26.29
N THR A 2 -33.89 1.79 -25.33
CA THR A 2 -33.58 1.61 -23.89
C THR A 2 -32.36 0.75 -23.55
N ASN A 3 -32.11 -0.37 -24.25
CA ASN A 3 -30.96 -1.23 -23.95
C ASN A 3 -29.62 -0.59 -24.33
N LYS A 4 -29.57 0.20 -25.41
CA LYS A 4 -28.32 0.88 -25.84
C LYS A 4 -27.95 1.99 -24.88
N GLU A 5 -28.92 2.79 -24.45
CA GLU A 5 -28.72 3.88 -23.48
C GLU A 5 -28.24 3.35 -22.13
N ARG A 6 -28.80 2.23 -21.65
CA ARG A 6 -28.35 1.56 -20.42
C ARG A 6 -26.89 1.12 -20.50
N THR A 7 -26.50 0.50 -21.62
CA THR A 7 -25.11 0.05 -21.81
C THR A 7 -24.13 1.22 -21.86
N ILE A 8 -24.50 2.31 -22.54
CA ILE A 8 -23.67 3.52 -22.61
C ILE A 8 -23.49 4.14 -21.22
N LEU A 9 -24.57 4.25 -20.43
CA LEU A 9 -24.51 4.81 -19.09
C LEU A 9 -23.62 3.99 -18.14
N LEU A 10 -23.72 2.65 -18.21
CA LEU A 10 -22.87 1.76 -17.42
C LEU A 10 -21.40 1.84 -17.85
N ALA A 11 -21.14 1.86 -19.16
CA ALA A 11 -19.78 2.00 -19.68
C ALA A 11 -19.14 3.33 -19.27
N GLU A 12 -19.90 4.42 -19.31
CA GLU A 12 -19.45 5.75 -18.90
C GLU A 12 -19.16 5.81 -17.39
N SER A 13 -20.05 5.22 -16.58
CA SER A 13 -19.86 5.13 -15.13
C SER A 13 -18.61 4.31 -14.78
N TYR A 14 -18.40 3.19 -15.47
CA TYR A 14 -17.21 2.34 -15.28
C TYR A 14 -15.93 3.08 -15.67
N ARG A 15 -15.94 3.76 -16.83
CA ARG A 15 -14.83 4.60 -17.29
C ARG A 15 -14.48 5.68 -16.27
N GLN A 16 -15.48 6.32 -15.69
CA GLN A 16 -15.28 7.37 -14.69
C GLN A 16 -14.73 6.81 -13.38
N ALA A 17 -15.20 5.64 -12.94
CA ALA A 17 -14.68 4.95 -11.77
C ALA A 17 -13.20 4.57 -11.94
N GLU A 18 -12.84 3.97 -13.08
CA GLU A 18 -11.46 3.61 -13.39
C GLU A 18 -10.55 4.84 -13.48
N LYS A 19 -11.04 5.94 -14.05
CA LYS A 19 -10.31 7.21 -14.07
C LYS A 19 -10.07 7.74 -12.66
N LEU A 20 -11.10 7.80 -11.81
CA LEU A 20 -10.98 8.29 -10.44
C LEU A 20 -10.01 7.43 -9.62
N LYS A 21 -10.06 6.12 -9.81
CA LYS A 21 -9.13 5.18 -9.19
C LYS A 21 -7.70 5.42 -9.66
N GLY A 22 -7.49 5.57 -10.98
CA GLY A 22 -6.18 5.88 -11.54
C GLY A 22 -5.60 7.21 -11.05
N ASP A 23 -6.43 8.25 -10.95
CA ASP A 23 -6.03 9.55 -10.40
C ASP A 23 -5.65 9.44 -8.92
N GLY A 24 -6.38 8.62 -8.15
CA GLY A 24 -6.08 8.31 -6.75
C GLY A 24 -4.77 7.54 -6.57
N ASP A 25 -4.56 6.50 -7.37
CA ASP A 25 -3.33 5.70 -7.38
C ASP A 25 -2.12 6.57 -7.77
N ALA A 26 -2.26 7.43 -8.78
CA ALA A 26 -1.22 8.37 -9.20
C ALA A 26 -0.90 9.39 -8.08
N GLY A 27 -1.93 9.91 -7.40
CA GLY A 27 -1.75 10.81 -6.26
C GLY A 27 -1.04 10.14 -5.09
N ALA A 28 -1.42 8.89 -4.77
CA ALA A 28 -0.75 8.11 -3.73
C ALA A 28 0.72 7.86 -4.09
N ILE A 29 1.01 7.39 -5.30
CA ILE A 29 2.39 7.16 -5.78
C ILE A 29 3.22 8.44 -5.70
N LYS A 30 2.66 9.59 -6.09
CA LYS A 30 3.33 10.88 -6.01
C LYS A 30 3.64 11.26 -4.55
N ILE A 31 2.69 11.14 -3.64
CA ILE A 31 2.90 11.41 -2.21
C ILE A 31 3.96 10.48 -1.64
N TYR A 32 3.92 9.19 -1.99
CA TYR A 32 4.96 8.25 -1.62
C TYR A 32 6.31 8.73 -2.14
N ALA A 33 6.45 9.00 -3.44
CA ALA A 33 7.70 9.47 -4.06
C ALA A 33 8.25 10.74 -3.40
N GLU A 34 7.40 11.73 -3.12
CA GLU A 34 7.80 12.95 -2.42
C GLU A 34 8.20 12.69 -0.96
N ALA A 35 7.56 11.74 -0.29
CA ALA A 35 7.95 11.33 1.06
C ALA A 35 9.29 10.55 1.07
N PHE A 36 9.51 9.69 0.08
CA PHE A 36 10.77 8.97 -0.14
C PHE A 36 11.95 9.93 -0.35
N GLU A 37 11.75 11.01 -1.11
CA GLU A 37 12.79 12.02 -1.35
C GLU A 37 13.11 12.84 -0.10
N LYS A 38 12.13 13.04 0.79
CA LYS A 38 12.29 13.85 2.01
C LYS A 38 12.95 13.08 3.16
N ASP A 39 12.58 11.81 3.36
CA ASP A 39 13.14 10.98 4.43
C ASP A 39 13.09 9.47 4.08
N PRO A 40 14.19 8.92 3.56
CA PRO A 40 14.30 7.49 3.25
C PRO A 40 14.13 6.57 4.47
N GLU A 41 14.49 7.02 5.68
CA GLU A 41 14.39 6.22 6.91
C GLU A 41 12.94 6.08 7.38
N PHE A 42 12.15 7.15 7.26
CA PHE A 42 10.72 7.12 7.57
C PHE A 42 9.94 6.15 6.66
N TYR A 43 10.27 6.11 5.37
CA TYR A 43 9.67 5.13 4.47
C TYR A 43 10.05 3.69 4.84
N ALA A 44 11.34 3.43 5.11
CA ALA A 44 11.80 2.11 5.51
C ALA A 44 11.04 1.62 6.76
N PHE A 45 10.75 2.52 7.70
CA PHE A 45 9.91 2.24 8.86
C PHE A 45 8.45 1.91 8.49
N VAL A 46 7.75 2.78 7.73
CA VAL A 46 6.34 2.55 7.34
C VAL A 46 6.19 1.26 6.52
N ARG A 47 7.09 1.01 5.58
CA ARG A 47 7.07 -0.20 4.76
C ARG A 47 7.27 -1.47 5.59
N THR A 48 8.10 -1.36 6.63
CA THR A 48 8.31 -2.46 7.58
C THR A 48 7.03 -2.73 8.37
N LEU A 49 6.32 -1.69 8.82
CA LEU A 49 5.02 -1.82 9.51
C LEU A 49 3.93 -2.46 8.63
N GLU A 50 3.79 -2.03 7.37
CA GLU A 50 2.85 -2.65 6.41
C GLU A 50 3.16 -4.14 6.18
N THR A 51 4.45 -4.47 6.16
CA THR A 51 4.91 -5.84 5.99
C THR A 51 4.53 -6.67 7.20
N TYR A 52 4.69 -6.14 8.42
CA TYR A 52 4.21 -6.81 9.62
C TYR A 52 2.70 -7.02 9.60
N GLU A 53 1.91 -6.03 9.21
CA GLU A 53 0.46 -6.17 9.11
C GLU A 53 0.05 -7.30 8.14
N LYS A 54 0.73 -7.39 6.98
CA LYS A 54 0.43 -8.41 5.95
C LYS A 54 0.94 -9.81 6.31
N SER A 55 2.06 -9.88 7.03
CA SER A 55 2.74 -11.13 7.40
C SER A 55 2.24 -11.71 8.73
N LEU A 56 1.79 -10.89 9.68
CA LEU A 56 1.28 -11.30 10.99
C LEU A 56 -0.22 -11.60 10.96
N ARG A 57 -0.68 -12.34 9.93
CA ARG A 57 -2.04 -12.90 9.96
C ARG A 57 -2.09 -14.02 11.00
N LYS A 58 -3.28 -14.23 11.59
CA LYS A 58 -3.54 -15.10 12.77
C LYS A 58 -2.85 -16.47 12.76
N ASP A 59 -2.55 -17.03 11.58
CA ASP A 59 -2.01 -18.38 11.42
C ASP A 59 -0.56 -18.44 10.89
N THR A 60 0.16 -17.30 10.85
CA THR A 60 1.54 -17.28 10.33
C THR A 60 2.56 -17.42 11.47
N THR A 61 3.24 -18.56 11.52
CA THR A 61 4.42 -18.74 12.38
C THR A 61 5.68 -18.36 11.61
N ILE A 62 6.27 -17.23 11.99
CA ILE A 62 7.51 -16.73 11.38
C ILE A 62 8.69 -17.26 12.19
N ILE A 63 9.51 -18.15 11.61
CA ILE A 63 10.78 -18.60 12.20
C ILE A 63 11.88 -17.77 11.56
N LEU A 64 12.43 -16.81 12.30
CA LEU A 64 13.53 -15.98 11.85
C LEU A 64 14.71 -16.04 12.82
N PRO A 65 15.96 -15.97 12.32
CA PRO A 65 17.15 -15.89 13.17
C PRO A 65 17.13 -14.62 14.03
N SER A 66 17.74 -14.68 15.22
CA SER A 66 17.74 -13.63 16.25
C SER A 66 18.44 -12.32 15.85
N ASP A 67 19.15 -12.31 14.73
CA ASP A 67 19.86 -11.18 14.12
C ASP A 67 19.16 -10.64 12.86
N SER A 68 17.95 -11.12 12.53
CA SER A 68 17.22 -10.69 11.35
C SER A 68 16.88 -9.20 11.42
N GLU A 69 17.28 -8.46 10.37
CA GLU A 69 16.91 -7.06 10.15
C GLU A 69 15.39 -6.84 10.17
N TYR A 70 14.62 -7.91 9.96
CA TYR A 70 13.16 -7.91 10.03
C TYR A 70 12.62 -7.45 11.38
N PHE A 71 13.36 -7.56 12.49
CA PHE A 71 12.94 -7.04 13.79
C PHE A 71 13.61 -5.72 14.20
N ARG A 72 14.37 -5.06 13.32
CA ARG A 72 15.13 -3.83 13.66
C ARG A 72 14.26 -2.75 14.34
N TYR A 73 12.99 -2.62 13.95
CA TYR A 73 12.07 -1.63 14.52
C TYR A 73 11.16 -2.15 15.64
N LEU A 74 11.02 -3.47 15.79
CA LEU A 74 10.23 -4.12 16.86
C LEU A 74 11.09 -4.58 18.04
N ASN A 75 12.41 -4.62 17.87
CA ASN A 75 13.36 -4.91 18.90
C ASN A 75 13.98 -3.59 19.39
N PRO A 76 13.43 -2.96 20.45
CA PRO A 76 14.12 -1.88 21.12
C PRO A 76 15.32 -2.48 21.84
N ARG A 77 16.39 -2.80 21.12
CA ARG A 77 17.71 -2.82 21.75
C ARG A 77 18.10 -1.37 21.99
N THR A 78 17.46 -0.77 22.99
CA THR A 78 18.05 0.30 23.78
C THR A 78 19.36 -0.27 24.34
N LYS A 79 20.46 0.18 23.74
CA LYS A 79 21.73 0.34 24.43
C LYS A 79 22.22 1.74 24.14
#